data_AF-A0A7L0EV24-F1
#
_entry.id   AF-A0A7L0EV24-F1
#
_cell.length_a   1.000
_cell.length_b   1.000
_cell.length_c   1.000
_cell.angle_alpha   90.00
_cell.angle_beta   90.00
_cell.angle_gamma   90.00
#
_symmetry.space_group_name_H-M   'P 1'
#
loop_
_entity.id
_entity.type
_entity.pdbx_description
1 polymer ?
#
loop_
_entity_poly.entity_id
_entity_poly.type
_entity_poly.pdbx_seq_one_letter_code
_entity_poly.pdbx_strand_id
1 'polypeptide(L)'
;YVASVGVLAFLSLLCWADGGKLLVVPMDGSHWLSMRSVLVALSQKKHEIVVVAPEVNLNVKASEYYTLKTYPVTLTREELGTIMHSFANDLFERRPLLQRITALYEKVQVISDLYVSSCSSLLHRRDLMQYLQASKFDAVLTDPVIPCGQILALRLSIPSVFFLRGLPCSFDLQATQCPDPPSYVPRTFTDNSDHMTFIQRMENLLLKSSESFLCNFAHLPFEILASEVLHRPVTMKELLRHGSIWLKRMDFGFEYPMPVMPNIVFIGGINCGKRKPLSQ
;
A
#
# COMPACT_ATOMS: atom_id res chain seq x y z
N TYR A 1 -0.12 14.68 51.45
CA TYR A 1 -0.51 13.26 51.35
C TYR A 1 -1.77 13.05 50.53
N VAL A 2 -2.89 13.76 50.77
CA VAL A 2 -4.14 13.56 50.00
C VAL A 2 -4.04 13.98 48.53
N ALA A 3 -3.35 15.09 48.23
CA ALA A 3 -3.15 15.56 46.85
C ALA A 3 -2.30 14.58 46.00
N SER A 4 -1.30 13.93 46.61
CA SER A 4 -0.40 12.99 45.94
C SER A 4 -1.09 11.69 45.54
N VAL A 5 -2.03 11.22 46.38
CA VAL A 5 -2.85 10.02 46.11
C VAL A 5 -3.88 10.30 45.01
N GLY A 6 -4.48 11.50 45.01
CA GLY A 6 -5.40 11.94 43.95
C GLY A 6 -4.72 12.01 42.57
N VAL A 7 -3.49 12.53 42.51
CA VAL A 7 -2.71 12.60 41.25
C VAL A 7 -2.31 11.20 40.75
N LEU A 8 -1.90 10.29 41.65
CA LEU A 8 -1.57 8.90 41.27
C LEU A 8 -2.80 8.12 40.80
N ALA A 9 -3.96 8.32 41.43
CA ALA A 9 -5.23 7.73 40.98
C ALA A 9 -5.65 8.28 39.61
N PHE A 10 -5.50 9.59 39.38
CA PHE A 10 -5.79 10.22 38.08
C PHE A 10 -4.82 9.73 36.97
N LEU A 11 -3.53 9.55 37.29
CA LEU A 11 -2.55 8.97 36.38
C LEU A 11 -2.81 7.49 36.08
N SER A 12 -3.32 6.72 37.05
CA SER A 12 -3.70 5.32 36.83
C SER A 12 -4.95 5.16 35.94
N LEU A 13 -5.83 6.17 35.92
CA LEU A 13 -6.97 6.26 35.00
C LEU A 13 -6.57 6.76 33.60
N LEU A 14 -5.48 7.51 33.47
CA LEU A 14 -4.93 7.97 32.20
C LEU A 14 -4.08 6.92 31.46
N CYS A 15 -3.78 5.77 32.10
CA CYS A 15 -2.79 4.81 31.61
C CYS A 15 -3.35 3.60 30.85
N TRP A 16 -4.64 3.58 30.53
CA TRP A 16 -5.22 2.56 29.67
C TRP A 16 -5.57 3.20 28.33
N ALA A 17 -4.55 3.51 27.53
CA ALA A 17 -4.77 3.75 26.12
C ALA A 17 -5.21 2.41 25.52
N ASP A 18 -6.52 2.23 25.37
CA ASP A 18 -7.06 1.05 24.71
C ASP A 18 -6.61 1.04 23.24
N GLY A 19 -6.24 -0.14 22.74
CA GLY A 19 -5.74 -0.26 21.38
C GLY A 19 -6.91 -0.15 20.41
N GLY A 20 -6.79 0.71 19.40
CA GLY A 20 -7.80 0.80 18.34
C GLY A 20 -7.94 -0.48 17.53
N LYS A 21 -9.12 -0.68 16.94
CA LYS A 21 -9.50 -1.81 16.10
C LYS A 21 -9.21 -1.53 14.62
N LEU A 22 -8.26 -2.28 14.06
CA LEU A 22 -7.75 -2.07 12.70
C LEU A 22 -8.24 -3.14 11.73
N LEU A 23 -8.78 -2.68 10.61
CA LEU A 23 -9.00 -3.51 9.43
C LEU A 23 -7.75 -3.45 8.55
N VAL A 24 -7.21 -4.60 8.15
CA VAL A 24 -6.02 -4.67 7.31
C VAL A 24 -6.37 -5.29 5.98
N VAL A 25 -6.12 -4.55 4.90
CA VAL A 25 -6.23 -5.04 3.52
C VAL A 25 -4.84 -4.96 2.89
N PRO A 26 -4.05 -6.05 2.94
CA PRO A 26 -2.65 -6.03 2.54
C PRO A 26 -2.49 -6.17 1.03
N MET A 27 -1.32 -5.75 0.54
CA MET A 27 -0.72 -6.31 -0.67
C MET A 27 0.14 -7.52 -0.28
N ASP A 28 -0.03 -8.64 -0.97
CA ASP A 28 0.71 -9.87 -0.69
C ASP A 28 2.17 -9.81 -1.20
N GLY A 29 2.90 -10.92 -1.15
CA GLY A 29 4.28 -11.00 -1.59
C GLY A 29 5.23 -10.30 -0.62
N SER A 30 6.15 -9.50 -1.15
CA SER A 30 7.16 -8.79 -0.37
C SER A 30 6.58 -7.64 0.46
N HIS A 31 5.45 -7.06 0.04
CA HIS A 31 4.77 -5.97 0.75
C HIS A 31 4.24 -6.46 2.10
N TRP A 32 3.60 -7.64 2.10
CA TRP A 32 3.09 -8.29 3.30
C TRP A 32 4.16 -8.56 4.35
N LEU A 33 5.38 -8.96 3.95
CA LEU A 33 6.45 -9.28 4.90
C LEU A 33 6.79 -8.10 5.82
N SER A 34 6.84 -6.89 5.27
CA SER A 34 7.09 -5.68 6.07
C SER A 34 5.86 -5.29 6.90
N MET A 35 4.66 -5.39 6.32
CA MET A 35 3.41 -5.07 7.00
C MET A 35 3.18 -5.97 8.21
N ARG A 36 3.43 -7.28 8.07
CA ARG A 36 3.27 -8.27 9.15
C ARG A 36 4.06 -7.89 10.40
N SER A 37 5.29 -7.43 10.26
CA SER A 37 6.12 -6.99 11.40
C SER A 37 5.48 -5.82 12.16
N VAL A 38 4.83 -4.90 11.43
CA VAL A 38 4.08 -3.80 12.03
C VAL A 38 2.82 -4.31 12.74
N LEU A 39 2.10 -5.26 12.15
CA LEU A 39 0.91 -5.86 12.80
C LEU A 39 1.26 -6.54 14.12
N VAL A 40 2.40 -7.25 14.20
CA VAL A 40 2.88 -7.85 15.46
C VAL A 40 3.10 -6.77 16.52
N ALA A 41 3.78 -5.67 16.16
CA ALA A 41 4.03 -4.57 17.09
C ALA A 41 2.73 -3.87 17.53
N LEU A 42 1.76 -3.70 16.63
CA LEU A 42 0.45 -3.13 16.95
C LEU A 42 -0.36 -4.05 17.87
N SER A 43 -0.35 -5.36 17.61
CA SER A 43 -1.00 -6.37 18.46
C SER A 43 -0.42 -6.36 19.88
N GLN A 44 0.90 -6.24 20.03
CA GLN A 44 1.55 -6.09 21.33
C GLN A 44 1.15 -4.81 22.07
N LYS A 45 0.80 -3.75 21.32
CA LYS A 45 0.20 -2.51 21.82
C LYS A 45 -1.33 -2.58 21.98
N LYS A 46 -1.88 -3.79 22.04
CA LYS A 46 -3.30 -4.08 22.32
C LYS A 46 -4.29 -3.69 21.22
N HIS A 47 -3.83 -3.37 20.01
CA HIS A 47 -4.73 -3.18 18.88
C HIS A 47 -5.44 -4.49 18.51
N GLU A 48 -6.76 -4.45 18.36
CA GLU A 48 -7.51 -5.55 17.76
C GLU A 48 -7.34 -5.49 16.24
N ILE A 49 -6.84 -6.56 15.62
CA ILE A 49 -6.49 -6.55 14.20
C ILE A 49 -7.27 -7.63 13.45
N VAL A 50 -7.94 -7.24 12.37
CA VAL A 50 -8.58 -8.16 11.42
C VAL A 50 -7.94 -7.99 10.06
N VAL A 51 -7.30 -9.03 9.56
CA VAL A 51 -6.72 -9.08 8.21
C VAL A 51 -7.74 -9.71 7.27
N VAL A 52 -8.00 -9.07 6.14
CA VAL A 52 -8.83 -9.60 5.06
C VAL A 52 -7.96 -9.89 3.84
N ALA A 53 -7.99 -11.14 3.37
CA ALA A 53 -7.17 -11.59 2.23
C ALA A 53 -7.92 -12.64 1.41
N PRO A 54 -7.58 -12.82 0.12
CA PRO A 54 -8.14 -13.92 -0.66
C PRO A 54 -7.72 -15.28 -0.08
N GLU A 55 -8.57 -16.30 -0.23
CA GLU A 55 -8.26 -17.66 0.22
C GLU A 55 -7.02 -18.23 -0.48
N VAL A 56 -6.87 -17.92 -1.78
CA VAL A 56 -5.67 -18.17 -2.56
C VAL A 56 -4.79 -16.93 -2.52
N ASN A 57 -3.70 -17.03 -1.76
CA ASN A 57 -2.74 -15.95 -1.53
C ASN A 57 -1.31 -16.52 -1.45
N LEU A 58 -0.27 -15.69 -1.54
CA LEU A 58 1.13 -16.12 -1.47
C LEU A 58 1.56 -16.38 -0.02
N ASN A 59 1.50 -15.36 0.84
CA ASN A 59 2.19 -15.33 2.13
C ASN A 59 1.30 -14.99 3.34
N VAL A 60 0.02 -14.68 3.14
CA VAL A 60 -0.90 -14.30 4.23
C VAL A 60 -1.46 -15.56 4.91
N LYS A 61 -1.03 -15.82 6.14
CA LYS A 61 -1.43 -16.99 6.93
C LYS A 61 -2.06 -16.61 8.26
N ALA A 62 -2.75 -17.55 8.89
CA ALA A 62 -3.27 -17.38 10.25
C ALA A 62 -2.13 -17.10 11.24
N SER A 63 -2.44 -16.34 12.30
CA SER A 63 -1.48 -15.93 13.32
C SER A 63 -2.19 -15.66 14.63
N GLU A 64 -1.47 -15.71 15.75
CA GLU A 64 -1.98 -15.30 17.07
C GLU A 64 -2.15 -13.77 17.20
N TYR A 65 -1.49 -12.99 16.34
CA TYR A 65 -1.46 -11.52 16.46
C TYR A 65 -2.65 -10.81 15.81
N TYR A 66 -3.43 -11.51 14.97
CA TYR A 66 -4.58 -10.95 14.25
C TYR A 66 -5.58 -12.04 13.88
N THR A 67 -6.84 -11.64 13.69
CA THR A 67 -7.86 -12.51 13.11
C THR A 67 -7.76 -12.46 11.58
N LEU A 68 -7.66 -13.62 10.93
CA LEU A 68 -7.68 -13.72 9.47
C LEU A 68 -9.11 -14.03 8.99
N LYS A 69 -9.63 -13.20 8.07
CA LYS A 69 -10.87 -13.44 7.32
C LYS A 69 -10.52 -13.61 5.85
N THR A 70 -10.91 -14.75 5.28
CA THR A 70 -10.69 -15.03 3.86
C THR A 70 -11.97 -14.86 3.05
N TYR A 71 -11.81 -14.59 1.76
CA TYR A 71 -12.90 -14.58 0.79
C TYR A 71 -12.52 -15.42 -0.44
N PRO A 72 -13.52 -16.05 -1.09
CA PRO A 72 -13.25 -16.91 -2.22
C PRO A 72 -12.83 -16.11 -3.45
N VAL A 73 -11.96 -16.71 -4.26
CA VAL A 73 -11.52 -16.17 -5.55
C VAL A 73 -11.53 -17.28 -6.59
N THR A 74 -11.69 -16.93 -7.86
CA THR A 74 -11.72 -17.92 -8.95
C THR A 74 -10.32 -18.47 -9.31
N LEU A 75 -9.27 -17.77 -8.89
CA LEU A 75 -7.89 -18.11 -9.21
C LEU A 75 -7.37 -19.27 -8.37
N THR A 76 -6.71 -20.23 -9.02
CA THR A 76 -6.03 -21.35 -8.34
C THR A 76 -4.63 -20.95 -7.83
N ARG A 77 -4.08 -21.76 -6.91
CA ARG A 77 -2.73 -21.53 -6.36
C ARG A 77 -1.65 -21.67 -7.42
N GLU A 78 -1.83 -22.60 -8.33
CA GLU A 78 -0.92 -22.92 -9.43
C GLU A 78 -0.90 -21.78 -10.46
N GLU A 79 -2.06 -21.23 -10.82
CA GLU A 79 -2.16 -20.07 -11.70
C GLU A 79 -1.51 -18.83 -11.07
N LEU A 80 -1.78 -18.55 -9.79
CA LEU A 80 -1.13 -17.46 -9.06
C LEU A 80 0.40 -17.60 -9.08
N GLY A 81 0.91 -18.78 -8.79
CA GLY A 81 2.34 -19.08 -8.82
C GLY A 81 2.95 -18.87 -10.21
N THR A 82 2.25 -19.31 -11.26
CA THR A 82 2.68 -19.16 -12.66
C THR A 82 2.75 -17.70 -13.08
N ILE A 83 1.71 -16.91 -12.77
CA ILE A 83 1.67 -15.47 -13.06
C ILE A 83 2.82 -14.75 -12.36
N MET A 84 3.02 -15.01 -11.06
CA MET A 84 4.05 -14.35 -10.26
C MET A 84 5.46 -14.74 -10.71
N HIS A 85 5.68 -16.01 -11.05
CA HIS A 85 6.97 -16.49 -11.55
C HIS A 85 7.28 -15.92 -12.94
N SER A 86 6.29 -15.87 -13.84
CA SER A 86 6.44 -15.23 -15.15
C SER A 86 6.77 -13.75 -15.00
N PHE A 87 6.07 -13.03 -14.12
CA PHE A 87 6.33 -11.62 -13.88
C PHE A 87 7.75 -11.38 -13.34
N ALA A 88 8.21 -12.20 -12.40
CA ALA A 88 9.58 -12.10 -11.88
C ALA A 88 10.63 -12.31 -12.97
N ASN A 89 10.48 -13.33 -13.82
CA ASN A 89 11.43 -13.62 -14.90
C ASN A 89 11.51 -12.47 -15.92
N ASP A 90 10.36 -11.91 -16.32
CA ASP A 90 10.30 -10.84 -17.32
C ASP A 90 10.99 -9.55 -16.84
N LEU A 91 10.97 -9.27 -15.53
CA LEU A 91 11.64 -8.09 -14.96
C LEU A 91 13.17 -8.14 -15.12
N PHE A 92 13.76 -9.33 -15.16
CA PHE A 92 15.21 -9.51 -15.30
C PHE A 92 15.64 -9.89 -16.72
N GLU A 93 14.70 -10.16 -17.63
CA GLU A 93 15.02 -10.52 -18.99
C GLU A 93 15.48 -9.30 -19.81
N ARG A 94 16.59 -9.44 -20.52
CA ARG A 94 17.12 -8.40 -21.38
C ARG A 94 16.43 -8.45 -22.74
N ARG A 95 15.45 -7.56 -22.94
CA ARG A 95 14.74 -7.39 -24.21
C ARG A 95 15.05 -6.02 -24.85
N PRO A 96 15.03 -5.91 -26.19
CA PRO A 96 14.98 -4.61 -26.87
C PRO A 96 13.87 -3.72 -26.31
N LEU A 97 14.07 -2.40 -26.32
CA LEU A 97 13.19 -1.43 -25.65
C LEU A 97 11.70 -1.59 -26.01
N LEU A 98 11.38 -1.71 -27.29
CA LEU A 98 9.99 -1.88 -27.74
C LEU A 98 9.37 -3.19 -27.22
N GLN A 99 10.10 -4.30 -27.28
CA GLN A 99 9.62 -5.59 -26.75
C GLN A 99 9.44 -5.54 -25.24
N ARG A 100 10.30 -4.80 -24.53
CA ARG A 100 10.16 -4.57 -23.08
C ARG A 100 8.90 -3.77 -22.76
N ILE A 101 8.58 -2.73 -23.55
CA ILE A 101 7.36 -1.94 -23.37
C ILE A 101 6.12 -2.79 -23.61
N THR A 102 6.07 -3.54 -24.73
CA THR A 102 4.92 -4.41 -25.05
C THR A 102 4.72 -5.49 -23.98
N ALA A 103 5.81 -6.14 -23.55
CA ALA A 103 5.74 -7.16 -22.50
C ALA A 103 5.27 -6.58 -21.16
N LEU A 104 5.78 -5.40 -20.77
CA LEU A 104 5.33 -4.73 -19.56
C LEU A 104 3.83 -4.41 -19.62
N TYR A 105 3.35 -3.94 -20.77
CA TYR A 105 1.93 -3.63 -20.98
C TYR A 105 1.04 -4.86 -20.80
N GLU A 106 1.35 -5.97 -21.50
CA GLU A 106 0.59 -7.22 -21.40
C GLU A 106 0.56 -7.75 -19.96
N LYS A 107 1.69 -7.68 -19.24
CA LYS A 107 1.77 -8.16 -17.85
C LYS A 107 1.03 -7.27 -16.88
N VAL A 108 1.13 -5.94 -17.04
CA VAL A 108 0.37 -4.99 -16.23
C VAL A 108 -1.13 -5.25 -16.37
N GLN A 109 -1.61 -5.58 -17.58
CA GLN A 109 -3.01 -5.93 -17.80
C GLN A 109 -3.40 -7.20 -17.02
N VAL A 110 -2.66 -8.30 -17.19
CA VAL A 110 -2.95 -9.58 -16.50
C VAL A 110 -2.97 -9.41 -14.97
N ILE A 111 -2.00 -8.66 -14.44
CA ILE A 111 -1.91 -8.39 -13.00
C ILE A 111 -3.06 -7.50 -12.53
N SER A 112 -3.40 -6.46 -13.30
CA SER A 112 -4.51 -5.58 -12.97
C SER A 112 -5.84 -6.35 -12.95
N ASP A 113 -6.13 -7.12 -13.99
CA ASP A 113 -7.35 -7.94 -14.09
C ASP A 113 -7.48 -8.92 -12.93
N LEU A 114 -6.37 -9.55 -12.54
CA LEU A 114 -6.31 -10.43 -11.37
C LEU A 114 -6.70 -9.70 -10.08
N TYR A 115 -6.06 -8.57 -9.79
CA TYR A 115 -6.31 -7.84 -8.55
C TYR A 115 -7.67 -7.14 -8.52
N VAL A 116 -8.18 -6.68 -9.68
CA VAL A 116 -9.54 -6.15 -9.81
C VAL A 116 -10.57 -7.24 -9.56
N SER A 117 -10.40 -8.42 -10.16
CA SER A 117 -11.28 -9.57 -9.94
C SER A 117 -11.34 -9.94 -8.45
N SER A 118 -10.18 -10.10 -7.81
CA SER A 118 -10.09 -10.37 -6.38
C SER A 118 -10.74 -9.26 -5.53
N CYS A 119 -10.51 -7.99 -5.88
CA CYS A 119 -11.13 -6.87 -5.19
C CYS A 119 -12.65 -6.86 -5.35
N SER A 120 -13.15 -7.16 -6.54
CA SER A 120 -14.59 -7.28 -6.80
C SER A 120 -15.21 -8.41 -5.98
N SER A 121 -14.53 -9.56 -5.88
CA SER A 121 -14.97 -10.66 -5.01
C SER A 121 -15.11 -10.22 -3.56
N LEU A 122 -14.16 -9.45 -3.02
CA LEU A 122 -14.23 -8.88 -1.67
C LEU A 122 -15.40 -7.90 -1.53
N LEU A 123 -15.47 -6.88 -2.39
CA LEU A 123 -16.43 -5.77 -2.27
C LEU A 123 -17.88 -6.23 -2.49
N HIS A 124 -18.12 -7.31 -3.24
CA HIS A 124 -19.46 -7.85 -3.49
C HIS A 124 -19.86 -8.98 -2.51
N ARG A 125 -18.98 -9.37 -1.58
CA ARG A 125 -19.26 -10.46 -0.64
C ARG A 125 -20.11 -9.98 0.54
N ARG A 126 -21.43 -10.22 0.44
CA ARG A 126 -22.44 -9.67 1.37
C ARG A 126 -22.20 -10.00 2.85
N ASP A 127 -21.93 -11.25 3.19
CA ASP A 127 -21.68 -11.72 4.56
C ASP A 127 -20.42 -11.08 5.15
N LEU A 128 -19.33 -11.03 4.39
CA LEU A 128 -18.10 -10.38 4.83
C LEU A 128 -18.31 -8.87 4.98
N MET A 129 -18.97 -8.22 4.02
CA MET A 129 -19.28 -6.79 4.12
C MET A 129 -20.16 -6.43 5.32
N GLN A 130 -21.18 -7.25 5.62
CA GLN A 130 -22.02 -7.08 6.81
C GLN A 130 -21.20 -7.20 8.09
N TYR A 131 -20.31 -8.21 8.17
CA TYR A 131 -19.39 -8.36 9.29
C TYR A 131 -18.47 -7.14 9.44
N LEU A 132 -17.87 -6.67 8.35
CA LEU A 132 -16.94 -5.54 8.39
C LEU A 132 -17.62 -4.25 8.84
N GLN A 133 -18.85 -4.00 8.36
CA GLN A 133 -19.65 -2.85 8.76
C GLN A 133 -20.10 -2.94 10.23
N ALA A 134 -20.50 -4.12 10.70
CA ALA A 134 -20.91 -4.33 12.08
C ALA A 134 -19.74 -4.26 13.07
N SER A 135 -18.51 -4.53 12.61
CA SER A 135 -17.32 -4.62 13.45
C SER A 135 -16.79 -3.27 13.95
N LYS A 136 -17.23 -2.14 13.36
CA LYS A 136 -16.87 -0.77 13.76
C LYS A 136 -15.35 -0.56 13.92
N PHE A 137 -14.62 -0.72 12.82
CA PHE A 137 -13.18 -0.46 12.79
C PHE A 137 -12.86 1.03 12.92
N ASP A 138 -11.75 1.36 13.58
CA ASP A 138 -11.26 2.73 13.74
C ASP A 138 -10.50 3.23 12.51
N ALA A 139 -9.81 2.34 11.81
CA ALA A 139 -9.09 2.66 10.57
C ALA A 139 -8.82 1.43 9.70
N VAL A 140 -8.56 1.67 8.41
CA VAL A 140 -8.02 0.67 7.47
C VAL A 140 -6.52 0.88 7.29
N LEU A 141 -5.71 -0.12 7.62
CA LEU A 141 -4.30 -0.16 7.22
C LEU A 141 -4.18 -0.92 5.89
N THR A 142 -3.69 -0.28 4.84
CA THR A 142 -3.61 -0.89 3.51
C THR A 142 -2.39 -0.43 2.73
N ASP A 143 -1.91 -1.27 1.81
CA ASP A 143 -0.93 -0.86 0.82
C ASP A 143 -1.67 -0.32 -0.43
N PRO A 144 -1.59 0.98 -0.73
CA PRO A 144 -2.36 1.61 -1.79
C PRO A 144 -1.90 1.25 -3.22
N VAL A 145 -0.87 0.42 -3.40
CA VAL A 145 -0.46 -0.03 -4.74
C VAL A 145 -1.61 -0.75 -5.47
N ILE A 146 -2.41 -1.50 -4.71
CA ILE A 146 -3.72 -2.01 -5.14
C ILE A 146 -4.78 -1.25 -4.33
N PRO A 147 -5.63 -0.41 -4.94
CA PRO A 147 -6.50 0.51 -4.21
C PRO A 147 -7.70 -0.15 -3.52
N CYS A 148 -7.78 -1.49 -3.48
CA CYS A 148 -8.93 -2.20 -2.93
C CYS A 148 -9.23 -1.84 -1.47
N GLY A 149 -8.19 -1.78 -0.62
CA GLY A 149 -8.35 -1.36 0.77
C GLY A 149 -8.83 0.08 0.90
N GLN A 150 -8.44 0.96 -0.02
CA GLN A 150 -8.91 2.35 -0.04
C GLN A 150 -10.37 2.46 -0.48
N ILE A 151 -10.78 1.69 -1.49
CA ILE A 151 -12.19 1.62 -1.92
C ILE A 151 -13.06 1.11 -0.76
N LEU A 152 -12.59 0.06 -0.07
CA LEU A 152 -13.26 -0.49 1.10
C LEU A 152 -13.36 0.52 2.25
N ALA A 153 -12.29 1.28 2.53
CA ALA A 153 -12.28 2.31 3.55
C ALA A 153 -13.34 3.40 3.28
N LEU A 154 -13.41 3.88 2.03
CA LEU A 154 -14.42 4.85 1.61
C LEU A 154 -15.84 4.30 1.69
N ARG A 155 -16.06 3.05 1.26
CA ARG A 155 -17.36 2.38 1.37
C ARG A 155 -17.83 2.25 2.81
N LEU A 156 -16.92 1.94 3.72
CA LEU A 156 -17.19 1.79 5.16
C LEU A 156 -17.17 3.12 5.92
N SER A 157 -16.82 4.23 5.26
CA SER A 157 -16.68 5.56 5.87
C SER A 157 -15.70 5.59 7.06
N ILE A 158 -14.56 4.91 6.91
CA ILE A 158 -13.49 4.85 7.93
C ILE A 158 -12.17 5.39 7.36
N PRO A 159 -11.34 6.04 8.20
CA PRO A 159 -10.08 6.62 7.74
C PRO A 159 -9.10 5.53 7.29
N SER A 160 -8.27 5.86 6.30
CA SER A 160 -7.24 4.95 5.80
C SER A 160 -5.83 5.41 6.17
N VAL A 161 -5.03 4.43 6.57
CA VAL A 161 -3.59 4.53 6.81
C VAL A 161 -2.90 3.76 5.70
N PHE A 162 -2.17 4.48 4.86
CA PHE A 162 -1.42 3.89 3.76
C PHE A 162 -0.06 3.42 4.23
N PHE A 163 0.30 2.20 3.84
CA PHE A 163 1.58 1.58 4.15
C PHE A 163 2.28 1.23 2.85
N LEU A 164 3.27 2.02 2.45
CA LEU A 164 3.86 1.98 1.11
C LEU A 164 5.33 2.39 1.14
N ARG A 165 6.08 2.03 0.10
CA ARG A 165 7.38 2.68 -0.18
C ARG A 165 7.16 3.91 -1.07
N GLY A 166 6.61 3.70 -2.24
CA GLY A 166 6.15 4.72 -3.18
C GLY A 166 5.08 4.12 -4.08
N LEU A 167 4.48 4.94 -4.94
CA LEU A 167 3.52 4.45 -5.94
C LEU A 167 4.07 4.66 -7.35
N PRO A 168 3.80 3.73 -8.29
CA PRO A 168 4.05 3.98 -9.70
C PRO A 168 3.42 5.29 -10.17
N CYS A 169 4.04 5.91 -11.18
CA CYS A 169 3.56 7.14 -11.82
C CYS A 169 3.41 8.34 -10.86
N SER A 170 4.05 8.25 -9.70
CA SER A 170 4.02 9.27 -8.66
C SER A 170 2.62 9.57 -8.14
N PHE A 171 1.71 8.58 -8.12
CA PHE A 171 0.35 8.79 -7.64
C PHE A 171 0.27 9.28 -6.19
N ASP A 172 1.24 8.88 -5.36
CA ASP A 172 1.42 9.39 -4.01
C ASP A 172 1.73 10.89 -4.00
N LEU A 173 2.63 11.36 -4.87
CA LEU A 173 2.93 12.79 -5.02
C LEU A 173 1.74 13.56 -5.58
N GLN A 174 1.07 13.01 -6.60
CA GLN A 174 -0.12 13.62 -7.19
C GLN A 174 -1.28 13.74 -6.19
N ALA A 175 -1.49 12.72 -5.36
CA ALA A 175 -2.53 12.71 -4.33
C ALA A 175 -2.23 13.69 -3.19
N THR A 176 -0.96 13.80 -2.80
CA THR A 176 -0.50 14.73 -1.75
C THR A 176 -0.23 16.15 -2.26
N GLN A 177 -0.35 16.37 -3.57
CA GLN A 177 0.00 17.62 -4.24
C GLN A 177 1.47 18.03 -4.07
N CYS A 178 2.35 17.05 -3.83
CA CYS A 178 3.79 17.27 -3.81
C CYS A 178 4.32 17.49 -5.24
N PRO A 179 5.24 18.44 -5.45
CA PRO A 179 5.95 18.61 -6.73
C PRO A 179 6.72 17.34 -7.13
N ASP A 180 6.67 17.01 -8.43
CA ASP A 180 7.44 15.91 -9.06
C ASP A 180 8.09 16.39 -10.36
N PRO A 181 9.07 17.31 -10.30
CA PRO A 181 9.65 17.93 -11.49
C PRO A 181 10.76 17.05 -12.13
N PRO A 182 10.62 16.68 -13.41
CA PRO A 182 11.58 15.79 -14.08
C PRO A 182 12.96 16.43 -14.32
N SER A 183 13.11 17.74 -14.07
CA SER A 183 14.37 18.48 -14.28
C SER A 183 15.42 18.24 -13.19
N TYR A 184 15.02 17.79 -12.00
CA TYR A 184 15.93 17.50 -10.89
C TYR A 184 15.51 16.30 -10.02
N VAL A 185 14.31 15.74 -10.22
CA VAL A 185 13.92 14.45 -9.63
C VAL A 185 14.13 13.36 -10.70
N PRO A 186 15.06 12.41 -10.49
CA PRO A 186 15.28 11.32 -11.43
C PRO A 186 14.07 10.38 -11.49
N ARG A 187 13.76 9.84 -12.69
CA ARG A 187 12.70 8.84 -12.82
C ARG A 187 13.18 7.48 -12.31
N THR A 188 12.25 6.74 -11.69
CA THR A 188 12.50 5.37 -11.27
C THR A 188 12.96 4.52 -12.46
N PHE A 189 13.93 3.62 -12.25
CA PHE A 189 14.56 2.78 -13.28
C PHE A 189 15.47 3.51 -14.27
N THR A 190 15.86 4.75 -13.99
CA THR A 190 16.98 5.42 -14.65
C THR A 190 18.21 5.39 -13.75
N ASP A 191 19.40 5.52 -14.35
CA ASP A 191 20.67 5.71 -13.62
C ASP A 191 20.95 7.20 -13.36
N ASN A 192 19.93 8.06 -13.47
CA ASN A 192 20.05 9.50 -13.28
C ASN A 192 20.10 9.86 -11.79
N SER A 193 20.89 10.88 -11.46
CA SER A 193 20.92 11.50 -10.12
C SER A 193 20.12 12.81 -10.08
N ASP A 194 20.19 13.53 -8.97
CA ASP A 194 19.73 14.93 -8.87
C ASP A 194 20.60 15.91 -9.70
N HIS A 195 21.80 15.48 -10.12
CA HIS A 195 22.68 16.22 -11.02
C HIS A 195 22.61 15.68 -12.45
N MET A 196 21.70 16.27 -13.25
CA MET A 196 21.44 15.82 -14.62
C MET A 196 21.85 16.83 -15.69
N THR A 197 22.40 16.31 -16.80
CA THR A 197 22.58 17.03 -18.06
C THR A 197 21.24 17.34 -18.75
N PHE A 198 21.24 18.20 -19.76
CA PHE A 198 20.04 18.51 -20.53
C PHE A 198 19.38 17.26 -21.14
N ILE A 199 20.17 16.32 -21.67
CA ILE A 199 19.66 15.09 -22.30
C ILE A 199 18.99 14.18 -21.27
N GLN A 200 19.58 14.01 -20.09
CA GLN A 200 18.98 13.22 -19.00
C GLN A 200 17.67 13.83 -18.49
N ARG A 201 17.57 15.17 -18.45
CA ARG A 201 16.31 15.86 -18.11
C ARG A 201 15.25 15.64 -19.19
N MET A 202 15.64 15.65 -20.46
CA MET A 202 14.73 15.35 -21.58
C MET A 202 14.25 13.90 -21.51
N GLU A 203 15.14 12.96 -21.20
CA GLU A 203 14.79 11.55 -20.97
C GLU A 203 13.78 11.41 -19.83
N ASN A 204 14.00 12.07 -18.69
CA ASN A 204 13.04 12.05 -17.58
C ASN A 204 11.66 12.59 -17.98
N LEU A 205 11.60 13.66 -18.78
CA LEU A 205 10.35 14.23 -19.26
C LEU A 205 9.59 13.25 -20.17
N LEU A 206 10.30 12.58 -21.07
CA LEU A 206 9.72 11.55 -21.95
C LEU A 206 9.21 10.36 -21.13
N LEU A 207 10.00 9.86 -20.18
CA LEU A 207 9.61 8.77 -19.29
C LEU A 207 8.38 9.14 -18.47
N LYS A 208 8.38 10.31 -17.82
CA LYS A 208 7.23 10.81 -17.05
C LYS A 208 5.94 10.85 -17.88
N SER A 209 6.05 11.26 -19.14
CA SER A 209 4.91 11.33 -20.06
C SER A 209 4.40 9.94 -20.44
N SER A 210 5.30 8.99 -20.68
CA SER A 210 4.95 7.60 -21.00
C SER A 210 4.32 6.85 -19.82
N GLU A 211 4.79 7.12 -18.60
CA GLU A 211 4.26 6.54 -17.36
C GLU A 211 2.78 6.87 -17.17
N SER A 212 2.38 8.13 -17.41
CA SER A 212 0.97 8.54 -17.28
C SER A 212 0.03 7.70 -18.15
N PHE A 213 0.45 7.35 -19.38
CA PHE A 213 -0.34 6.49 -20.25
C PHE A 213 -0.48 5.07 -19.70
N LEU A 214 0.64 4.44 -19.31
CA LEU A 214 0.66 3.07 -18.78
C LEU A 214 -0.16 2.95 -17.50
N CYS A 215 -0.04 3.91 -16.59
CA CYS A 215 -0.76 3.89 -15.32
C CYS A 215 -2.25 4.15 -15.47
N ASN A 216 -2.67 5.05 -16.35
CA ASN A 216 -4.09 5.25 -16.62
C ASN A 216 -4.72 3.94 -17.11
N PHE A 217 -4.04 3.23 -18.01
CA PHE A 217 -4.50 1.92 -18.47
C PHE A 217 -4.54 0.88 -17.33
N ALA A 218 -3.49 0.80 -16.51
CA ALA A 218 -3.39 -0.15 -15.40
C ALA A 218 -4.49 0.05 -14.34
N HIS A 219 -4.85 1.29 -14.04
CA HIS A 219 -5.76 1.63 -12.94
C HIS A 219 -7.21 1.90 -13.38
N LEU A 220 -7.48 2.11 -14.66
CA LEU A 220 -8.84 2.34 -15.17
C LEU A 220 -9.83 1.24 -14.72
N PRO A 221 -9.51 -0.07 -14.77
CA PRO A 221 -10.39 -1.11 -14.23
C PRO A 221 -10.74 -0.93 -12.74
N PHE A 222 -9.80 -0.45 -11.92
CA PHE A 222 -10.08 -0.12 -10.52
C PHE A 222 -10.94 1.13 -10.36
N GLU A 223 -10.74 2.15 -11.20
CA GLU A 223 -11.57 3.37 -11.19
C GLU A 223 -13.03 3.05 -11.53
N ILE A 224 -13.26 2.15 -12.49
CA ILE A 224 -14.59 1.65 -12.86
C ILE A 224 -15.22 0.92 -11.66
N LEU A 225 -14.53 -0.06 -11.08
CA LEU A 225 -15.02 -0.81 -9.92
C LEU A 225 -15.30 0.11 -8.72
N ALA A 226 -14.41 1.05 -8.45
CA ALA A 226 -14.57 2.01 -7.37
C ALA A 226 -15.77 2.92 -7.62
N SER A 227 -15.97 3.36 -8.87
CA SER A 227 -17.09 4.23 -9.22
C SER A 227 -18.44 3.53 -9.07
N GLU A 228 -18.51 2.25 -9.42
CA GLU A 228 -19.67 1.39 -9.19
C GLU A 228 -19.98 1.27 -7.70
N VAL A 229 -18.98 0.90 -6.90
CA VAL A 229 -19.12 0.62 -5.46
C VAL A 229 -19.43 1.88 -4.64
N LEU A 230 -18.87 3.03 -5.03
CA LEU A 230 -19.08 4.31 -4.35
C LEU A 230 -20.24 5.12 -4.96
N HIS A 231 -20.90 4.61 -5.99
CA HIS A 231 -22.03 5.23 -6.68
C HIS A 231 -21.75 6.64 -7.22
N ARG A 232 -20.51 6.91 -7.62
CA ARG A 232 -20.06 8.21 -8.18
C ARG A 232 -18.76 8.03 -8.97
N PRO A 233 -18.50 8.83 -10.02
CA PRO A 233 -17.22 8.79 -10.71
C PRO A 233 -16.08 9.10 -9.73
N VAL A 234 -15.03 8.26 -9.74
CA VAL A 234 -13.82 8.45 -8.95
C VAL A 234 -12.58 8.12 -9.78
N THR A 235 -11.51 8.88 -9.54
CA THR A 235 -10.19 8.60 -10.13
C THR A 235 -9.24 8.03 -9.08
N MET A 236 -8.16 7.37 -9.50
CA MET A 236 -7.12 6.86 -8.62
C MET A 236 -6.51 7.98 -7.77
N LYS A 237 -6.27 9.14 -8.37
CA LYS A 237 -5.82 10.35 -7.65
C LYS A 237 -6.82 10.75 -6.57
N GLU A 238 -8.12 10.75 -6.88
CA GLU A 238 -9.15 11.09 -5.90
C GLU A 238 -9.25 10.07 -4.76
N LEU A 239 -9.20 8.78 -5.07
CA LEU A 239 -9.21 7.71 -4.05
C LEU A 239 -8.07 7.93 -3.05
N LEU A 240 -6.86 8.16 -3.55
CA LEU A 240 -5.67 8.33 -2.72
C LEU A 240 -5.63 9.66 -1.95
N ARG A 241 -6.29 10.72 -2.43
CA ARG A 241 -6.40 12.00 -1.69
C ARG A 241 -7.07 11.87 -0.33
N HIS A 242 -7.84 10.80 -0.11
CA HIS A 242 -8.51 10.53 1.16
C HIS A 242 -7.63 9.75 2.16
N GLY A 243 -6.37 9.46 1.82
CA GLY A 243 -5.40 8.84 2.74
C GLY A 243 -5.13 9.73 3.95
N SER A 244 -5.53 9.27 5.14
CA SER A 244 -5.41 10.04 6.38
C SER A 244 -3.97 10.12 6.86
N ILE A 245 -3.23 9.00 6.82
CA ILE A 245 -1.80 8.92 7.18
C ILE A 245 -1.06 8.12 6.12
N TRP A 246 0.16 8.53 5.77
CA TRP A 246 1.02 7.86 4.81
C TRP A 246 2.29 7.36 5.52
N LEU A 247 2.31 6.08 5.88
CA LEU A 247 3.46 5.39 6.44
C LEU A 247 4.42 4.96 5.33
N LYS A 248 5.47 5.75 5.12
CA LYS A 248 6.48 5.57 4.08
C LYS A 248 7.60 4.63 4.55
N ARG A 249 7.73 3.45 3.95
CA ARG A 249 8.77 2.43 4.18
C ARG A 249 10.14 2.82 3.59
N MET A 250 10.56 4.05 3.84
CA MET A 250 11.83 4.62 3.42
C MET A 250 12.30 5.57 4.52
N ASP A 251 13.60 5.84 4.54
CA ASP A 251 14.19 6.82 5.45
C ASP A 251 14.56 8.05 4.64
N PHE A 252 14.21 9.23 5.15
CA PHE A 252 14.37 10.50 4.43
C PHE A 252 15.84 10.80 4.08
N GLY A 253 16.80 10.24 4.81
CA GLY A 253 18.24 10.44 4.57
C GLY A 253 18.77 9.73 3.32
N PHE A 254 18.02 8.78 2.74
CA PHE A 254 18.41 8.06 1.52
C PHE A 254 17.63 8.51 0.28
N GLU A 255 16.80 9.55 0.42
CA GLU A 255 15.84 9.95 -0.61
C GLU A 255 16.18 11.37 -1.08
N TYR A 256 15.88 11.66 -2.35
CA TYR A 256 16.13 12.99 -2.88
C TYR A 256 15.26 14.04 -2.17
N PRO A 257 15.74 15.30 -2.03
CA PRO A 257 14.98 16.36 -1.39
C PRO A 257 13.61 16.53 -2.05
N MET A 258 12.55 16.35 -1.26
CA MET A 258 11.17 16.48 -1.72
C MET A 258 10.27 17.07 -0.62
N PRO A 259 9.22 17.84 -0.97
CA PRO A 259 8.25 18.30 0.01
C PRO A 259 7.51 17.14 0.69
N VAL A 260 7.30 17.27 2.00
CA VAL A 260 6.64 16.27 2.85
C VAL A 260 5.39 16.90 3.46
N MET A 261 4.25 16.24 3.29
CA MET A 261 3.00 16.66 3.93
C MET A 261 2.97 16.26 5.41
N PRO A 262 2.28 17.02 6.29
CA PRO A 262 2.26 16.73 7.73
C PRO A 262 1.75 15.34 8.12
N ASN A 263 0.96 14.70 7.26
CA ASN A 263 0.41 13.38 7.48
C ASN A 263 1.27 12.24 6.88
N ILE A 264 2.47 12.55 6.39
CA ILE A 264 3.46 11.57 5.92
C ILE A 264 4.43 11.26 7.06
N VAL A 265 4.58 9.98 7.37
CA VAL A 265 5.48 9.48 8.42
C VAL A 265 6.46 8.49 7.80
N PHE A 266 7.74 8.81 7.87
CA PHE A 266 8.81 7.90 7.43
C PHE A 266 9.06 6.85 8.50
N ILE A 267 8.97 5.59 8.08
CA ILE A 267 9.15 4.39 8.91
C ILE A 267 10.24 3.50 8.30
N GLY A 268 11.30 4.11 7.79
CA GLY A 268 12.51 3.40 7.37
C GLY A 268 13.11 2.58 8.52
N GLY A 269 13.82 1.50 8.19
CA GLY A 269 14.49 0.65 9.19
C GLY A 269 13.58 -0.33 9.96
N ILE A 270 12.27 -0.37 9.71
CA ILE A 270 11.34 -1.31 10.39
C ILE A 270 11.67 -2.79 10.18
N ASN A 271 12.43 -3.11 9.13
CA ASN A 271 12.86 -4.48 8.82
C ASN A 271 14.21 -4.83 9.45
N CYS A 272 14.88 -3.88 10.13
CA CYS A 272 16.15 -4.15 10.80
C CYS A 272 15.92 -4.98 12.07
N GLY A 273 16.60 -6.12 12.16
CA GLY A 273 16.59 -6.94 13.37
C GLY A 273 17.37 -6.31 14.52
N LYS A 274 17.29 -6.91 15.71
CA LYS A 274 18.13 -6.50 16.85
C LYS A 274 19.61 -6.57 16.45
N ARG A 275 20.34 -5.49 16.68
CA ARG A 275 21.79 -5.40 16.41
C ARG A 275 22.50 -6.49 17.20
N LYS A 276 23.17 -7.42 16.51
CA LYS A 276 24.14 -8.31 17.15
C LYS A 276 25.38 -7.48 17.51
N PRO A 277 26.01 -7.70 18.68
CA PRO A 277 27.32 -7.13 18.94
C PRO A 277 28.26 -7.49 17.80
N LEU A 278 29.03 -6.52 17.31
CA LEU A 278 30.10 -6.82 16.35
C LEU A 278 31.12 -7.72 17.07
N SER A 279 31.41 -8.88 16.50
CA SER A 279 32.57 -9.66 16.95
C SER A 279 33.81 -8.83 16.71
N GLN A 280 34.59 -8.58 17.76
CA GLN A 280 35.93 -8.00 17.64
C GLN A 280 36.85 -8.93 16.85
#